data_AF-R5K8B4-F1
#
_entry.id   AF-R5K8B4-F1
#
_cell.length_a   1.000
_cell.length_b   1.000
_cell.length_c   1.000
_cell.angle_alpha   90.00
_cell.angle_beta   90.00
_cell.angle_gamma   90.00
#
_symmetry.space_group_name_H-M   'P 1'
#
loop_
_entity.id
_entity.type
_entity.pdbx_description
1 polymer ?
#
loop_
_entity_poly.entity_id
_entity_poly.type
_entity_poly.pdbx_seq_one_letter_code
_entity_poly.pdbx_strand_id
1 'polypeptide(L)'
;MRLIEKLKEYENQYMFIKWATGGEYGKLVYAGDDFIEFNIIDVDTMEYSETVLIHSPLILEVAIGGADVQRIVAEVSSKLTLE
;
A
#
# COMPACT_ATOMS: atom_id res chain seq x y z
N MET A 1 -6.87 -7.54 18.28
CA MET A 1 -6.11 -7.60 17.01
C MET A 1 -5.08 -6.50 17.01
N ARG A 2 -3.83 -6.84 16.74
CA ARG A 2 -2.76 -5.86 16.48
C ARG A 2 -2.86 -5.39 15.02
N LEU A 3 -2.46 -4.16 14.72
CA LEU A 3 -2.49 -3.61 13.37
C LEU A 3 -1.79 -4.53 12.34
N ILE A 4 -0.61 -5.04 12.71
CA ILE A 4 0.20 -5.91 11.83
C ILE A 4 -0.48 -7.24 11.51
N GLU A 5 -1.12 -7.88 12.49
CA GLU A 5 -1.90 -9.09 12.26
C GLU A 5 -2.99 -8.84 11.22
N LYS A 6 -3.61 -7.66 11.27
CA LYS A 6 -4.61 -7.25 10.30
C LYS A 6 -4.00 -6.96 8.92
N LEU A 7 -2.83 -6.30 8.86
CA LEU A 7 -2.15 -6.01 7.59
C LEU A 7 -1.72 -7.27 6.84
N LYS A 8 -1.40 -8.37 7.53
CA LYS A 8 -1.15 -9.67 6.91
C LYS A 8 -2.33 -10.16 6.06
N GLU A 9 -3.57 -9.84 6.44
CA GLU A 9 -4.77 -10.18 5.65
C GLU A 9 -4.91 -9.34 4.37
N TYR A 10 -4.18 -8.23 4.27
CA TYR A 10 -4.24 -7.27 3.16
C TYR A 10 -2.98 -7.26 2.29
N GLU A 11 -2.12 -8.26 2.41
CA GLU A 11 -0.99 -8.42 1.50
C GLU A 11 -1.46 -8.46 0.04
N ASN A 12 -0.65 -7.86 -0.82
CA ASN A 12 -0.92 -7.61 -2.23
C ASN A 12 -2.09 -6.67 -2.55
N GLN A 13 -2.63 -5.94 -1.57
CA GLN A 13 -3.68 -4.95 -1.81
C GLN A 13 -3.14 -3.52 -1.87
N TYR A 14 -3.83 -2.67 -2.64
CA TYR A 14 -3.57 -1.24 -2.68
C TYR A 14 -4.24 -0.54 -1.50
N MET A 15 -3.53 0.39 -0.89
CA MET A 15 -3.99 1.15 0.26
C MET A 15 -3.22 2.47 0.38
N PHE A 16 -3.71 3.34 1.24
CA PHE A 16 -2.95 4.48 1.74
C PHE A 16 -2.36 4.12 3.11
N ILE A 17 -1.07 4.40 3.31
CA ILE A 17 -0.42 4.25 4.61
C ILE A 17 0.21 5.58 4.98
N LYS A 18 -0.03 6.02 6.22
CA LYS A 18 0.66 7.15 6.84
C LYS A 18 1.56 6.66 7.96
N TRP A 19 2.80 7.09 7.95
CA TRP A 19 3.80 6.81 8.99
C TRP A 19 4.47 8.10 9.46
N ALA A 20 5.38 7.99 10.42
CA ALA A 20 5.97 9.15 11.11
C ALA A 20 6.61 10.20 10.19
N THR A 21 7.13 9.83 9.01
CA THR A 21 7.87 10.73 8.11
C THR A 21 7.16 11.02 6.80
N GLY A 22 5.98 10.43 6.55
CA GLY A 22 5.29 10.57 5.26
C GLY A 22 3.98 9.79 5.20
N GLY A 23 3.30 9.87 4.07
CA GLY A 23 2.13 9.05 3.82
C GLY A 23 1.81 8.99 2.34
N GLU A 24 1.66 7.77 1.83
CA GLU A 24 1.63 7.51 0.40
C GLU A 24 0.62 6.43 0.03
N TYR A 25 0.18 6.47 -1.23
CA TYR A 25 -0.58 5.38 -1.83
C TYR A 25 0.37 4.32 -2.39
N GLY A 26 -0.03 3.07 -2.30
CA GLY A 26 0.83 2.00 -2.75
C GLY A 26 0.25 0.62 -2.50
N LYS A 27 1.02 -0.40 -2.88
CA LYS A 27 0.69 -1.80 -2.68
C LYS A 27 1.46 -2.34 -1.48
N LEU A 28 0.75 -2.93 -0.53
CA LEU A 28 1.37 -3.70 0.55
C LEU A 28 1.92 -4.99 -0.03
N VAL A 29 3.23 -5.16 -0.03
CA VAL A 29 3.90 -6.35 -0.57
C VAL A 29 4.00 -7.42 0.50
N TYR A 30 4.38 -7.02 1.71
CA TYR A 30 4.62 -7.93 2.82
C TYR A 30 4.34 -7.26 4.17
N ALA A 31 3.74 -7.99 5.10
CA ALA A 31 3.52 -7.55 6.47
C ALA A 31 4.24 -8.46 7.47
N GLY A 32 5.47 -8.10 7.84
CA GLY A 32 6.24 -8.76 8.89
C GLY A 32 5.91 -8.24 10.28
N ASP A 33 6.44 -8.91 11.31
CA ASP A 33 6.18 -8.52 12.69
C ASP A 33 6.84 -7.18 13.05
N ASP A 34 8.04 -6.91 12.53
CA ASP A 34 8.82 -5.70 12.83
C ASP A 34 8.67 -4.60 11.76
N PHE A 35 8.44 -4.97 10.50
CA PHE A 35 8.32 -4.04 9.39
C PHE A 35 7.33 -4.53 8.33
N ILE A 36 6.87 -3.59 7.52
CA ILE A 36 6.13 -3.87 6.29
C ILE A 36 6.94 -3.44 5.07
N GLU A 37 6.72 -4.11 3.94
CA GLU A 37 7.22 -3.71 2.63
C GLU A 37 6.10 -3.11 1.80
N PHE A 38 6.30 -1.89 1.32
CA PHE A 38 5.28 -1.11 0.65
C PHE A 38 5.81 -0.50 -0.64
N ASN A 39 5.18 -0.81 -1.77
CA ASN A 39 5.53 -0.25 -3.07
C ASN A 39 4.67 0.97 -3.34
N ILE A 40 5.28 2.15 -3.33
CA ILE A 40 4.62 3.42 -3.55
C ILE A 40 4.26 3.56 -5.03
N ILE A 41 3.03 3.98 -5.28
CA ILE A 41 2.54 4.30 -6.62
C ILE A 41 2.32 5.80 -6.72
N ASP A 42 2.88 6.40 -7.76
CA ASP A 42 2.60 7.78 -8.11
C ASP A 42 1.16 7.87 -8.65
N VAL A 43 0.32 8.66 -7.99
CA VAL A 43 -1.13 8.75 -8.29
C VAL A 43 -1.46 9.61 -9.51
N ASP A 44 -0.47 10.28 -10.09
CA ASP A 44 -0.60 11.07 -11.31
C ASP A 44 -0.15 10.24 -12.52
N THR A 45 0.96 9.51 -12.41
CA THR A 45 1.53 8.69 -13.51
C THR A 45 1.08 7.23 -13.51
N MET A 46 0.64 6.73 -12.35
CA MET A 46 0.24 5.33 -12.14
C MET A 46 1.37 4.33 -12.39
N GLU A 47 2.60 4.76 -12.08
CA GLU A 47 3.82 3.97 -12.08
C GLU A 47 4.36 3.81 -10.65
N TYR A 48 5.06 2.71 -10.41
CA TYR A 48 5.73 2.49 -9.13
C TYR A 48 6.98 3.37 -9.04
N SER A 49 7.08 4.17 -7.98
CA SER A 49 8.20 5.09 -7.79
C SER A 49 9.29 4.49 -6.91
N GLU A 50 8.92 3.91 -5.77
CA GLU A 50 9.86 3.39 -4.77
C GLU A 50 9.27 2.25 -3.93
N THR A 51 10.14 1.42 -3.37
CA THR A 51 9.80 0.43 -2.35
C THR A 51 10.34 0.90 -1.01
N VAL A 52 9.47 1.04 -0.03
CA VAL A 52 9.82 1.47 1.32
C VAL A 52 9.60 0.36 2.35
N LEU A 53 10.54 0.27 3.29
CA LEU A 53 10.41 -0.57 4.48
C LEU A 53 10.00 0.30 5.66
N ILE A 54 8.80 0.08 6.18
CA ILE A 54 8.23 0.88 7.25
C ILE A 54 8.25 0.05 8.53
N HIS A 55 8.96 0.53 9.55
CA HIS A 55 8.94 -0.08 10.87
C HIS A 55 7.52 -0.01 11.46
N SER A 56 6.97 -1.16 11.81
CA SER A 56 5.55 -1.35 12.17
C SER A 56 5.02 -0.36 13.22
N PRO A 57 5.76 -0.06 14.32
CA PRO A 57 5.35 0.95 15.31
C PRO A 57 5.27 2.39 14.81
N LEU A 58 5.82 2.73 13.65
CA LEU A 58 5.77 4.08 13.08
C LEU A 58 4.53 4.32 12.24
N ILE A 59 3.71 3.30 11.98
CA ILE A 59 2.47 3.42 11.22
C ILE A 59 1.43 4.13 12.08
N LEU A 60 0.87 5.21 11.53
CA LEU A 60 -0.11 6.07 12.20
C LEU A 60 -1.52 5.79 11.70
N GLU A 61 -1.67 5.53 10.40
CA GLU A 61 -2.96 5.34 9.75
C GLU A 61 -2.82 4.41 8.56
N VAL A 62 -3.85 3.58 8.35
CA VAL A 62 -4.01 2.78 7.14
C VAL A 62 -5.45 2.95 6.67
N ALA A 63 -5.62 3.40 5.43
CA ALA A 63 -6.92 3.50 4.79
C ALA A 63 -6.99 2.49 3.64
N ILE A 64 -7.92 1.55 3.77
CA ILE A 64 -8.16 0.48 2.81
C ILE A 64 -9.43 0.86 2.04
N GLY A 65 -9.28 1.10 0.75
CA GLY A 65 -10.36 1.62 -0.10
C GLY A 65 -10.42 3.15 -0.14
N GLY A 66 -11.55 3.68 -0.60
CA GLY A 66 -11.68 5.10 -0.98
C GLY A 66 -11.54 5.32 -2.49
N ALA A 67 -11.99 6.49 -2.95
CA ALA A 67 -12.06 6.78 -4.39
C ALA A 67 -10.69 6.68 -5.07
N ASP A 68 -9.62 7.14 -4.41
CA ASP A 68 -8.26 7.09 -4.95
C ASP A 68 -7.72 5.65 -5.06
N VAL A 69 -7.90 4.83 -4.03
CA VAL A 69 -7.51 3.41 -4.07
C VAL A 69 -8.29 2.67 -5.16
N GLN A 70 -9.59 2.94 -5.31
CA GLN A 70 -10.41 2.36 -6.37
C GLN A 70 -9.94 2.78 -7.76
N ARG A 71 -9.56 4.06 -7.93
CA ARG A 71 -8.99 4.59 -9.19
C ARG A 71 -7.68 3.89 -9.54
N ILE A 72 -6.78 3.75 -8.58
CA ILE A 72 -5.50 3.03 -8.76
C ILE A 72 -5.76 1.58 -9.19
N VAL A 73 -6.63 0.87 -8.48
CA VAL A 73 -6.96 -0.53 -8.80
C VAL A 73 -7.53 -0.64 -10.22
N ALA A 74 -8.44 0.26 -10.61
CA ALA A 74 -9.03 0.26 -11.94
C ALA A 74 -7.98 0.49 -13.05
N GLU A 75 -7.07 1.45 -12.85
CA GLU A 75 -6.03 1.76 -13.82
C GLU A 75 -4.99 0.64 -13.94
N VAL A 76 -4.50 0.10 -12.82
CA VAL A 76 -3.58 -1.04 -12.87
C VAL A 76 -4.25 -2.24 -13.54
N SER A 77 -5.54 -2.46 -13.25
CA SER A 77 -6.29 -3.56 -13.86
C SER A 77 -6.50 -3.37 -15.36
N SER A 78 -6.63 -2.14 -15.85
CA SER A 78 -6.78 -1.86 -17.29
C SER A 78 -5.50 -2.18 -18.08
N LYS A 79 -4.34 -2.08 -17.42
CA LYS A 79 -3.01 -2.42 -17.98
C LYS A 79 -2.70 -3.92 -17.92
N LEU A 80 -3.47 -4.72 -17.17
CA LEU A 80 -3.33 -6.18 -17.17
C LEU A 80 -3.80 -6.71 -18.52
N THR A 81 -2.86 -7.10 -19.37
CA THR A 81 -3.17 -7.82 -20.60
C THR A 81 -3.53 -9.25 -20.20
N LEU A 82 -4.73 -9.71 -20.56
CA LEU A 82 -5.11 -11.12 -20.45
C LEU A 82 -4.32 -11.89 -21.52
N GLU A 83 -3.14 -12.38 -21.17
CA GLU A 83 -2.45 -13.43 -21.93
C GLU A 83 -3.06 -14.81 -21.63
#